data_AF-A0A1Z9PXW1-F1
#
_entry.id   AF-A0A1Z9PXW1-F1
#
_cell.length_a   1.000
_cell.length_b   1.000
_cell.length_c   1.000
_cell.angle_alpha   90.00
_cell.angle_beta   90.00
_cell.angle_gamma   90.00
#
_symmetry.space_group_name_H-M   'P 1'
#
loop_
_entity.id
_entity.type
_entity.pdbx_description
1 polymer ?
#
loop_
_entity_poly.entity_id
_entity_poly.type
_entity_poly.pdbx_seq_one_letter_code
_entity_poly.pdbx_strand_id
1 'polypeptide(L)'
;MNSSVIDKNKVNIKGPVSSGFKEILTDEAIDFFNEIHKKFENRRLELLELRKKNQLKINGGIFPDFLKDTENIRESEWRIAPIPEDLLDRRVEITGPVDRKMIINALNSNVKVFMADFEDSTSPTWNNIIDGQINLRDAVRRTITFTNPKTQKFYKLNKKTATLMVRPRGWHLVEKNVMINDKPVSASLLDFSLYFYHNAKYLLKNGSGPYFYLPKLESHIEAKLWNDVFNFAQIKLGVPLGSIRATVLIETITAAFEMDEILYELKDHSAGLNCGRWDYIFSFIKKFRKHKKFTLPDRSEVTMERHFLKSYVELLIYTCHKRGAHAMGGMAAQIPIKNNEDANLIAMNKVKEDKKREADSGHDGTWIAHPGLGQIALDAFGVMQNKNQIDRVLNNPDIVQADLLKVPDGDITYAGVRENIKVGIQYVEAWLRGNGCVPLYNLMEDAATAEISRAQLWQWLHNNVIIEGNAFCENQFNDFVVDECSKIRQEIGESRYKNGKFDLAVKLFSEMIKKNDFDEFLTLPAYKFI
;
A
#
# COMPACT_ATOMS: atom_id res chain seq x y z
N MET A 1 38.45 3.78 -35.56
CA MET A 1 37.08 3.95 -35.06
C MET A 1 36.63 2.63 -34.45
N ASN A 2 36.83 2.45 -33.15
CA ASN A 2 36.36 1.26 -32.46
C ASN A 2 34.90 1.49 -32.08
N SER A 3 33.97 0.90 -32.82
CA SER A 3 32.59 0.77 -32.36
C SER A 3 32.60 -0.11 -31.12
N SER A 4 32.51 0.49 -29.94
CA SER A 4 32.18 -0.24 -28.74
C SER A 4 30.85 -0.94 -28.98
N VAL A 5 30.87 -2.27 -28.96
CA VAL A 5 29.66 -3.07 -28.88
C VAL A 5 29.02 -2.67 -27.55
N ILE A 6 28.00 -1.82 -27.60
CA ILE A 6 27.17 -1.50 -26.44
C ILE A 6 26.57 -2.83 -26.00
N ASP A 7 26.98 -3.31 -24.82
CA ASP A 7 26.47 -4.52 -24.22
C ASP A 7 24.98 -4.31 -23.89
N LYS A 8 24.13 -4.65 -24.87
CA LYS A 8 22.68 -4.59 -24.75
C LYS A 8 22.31 -5.47 -23.56
N ASN A 9 21.61 -4.89 -22.58
CA ASN A 9 21.21 -5.50 -21.30
C ASN A 9 22.19 -5.41 -20.12
N LYS A 10 23.18 -4.50 -20.14
CA LYS A 10 23.93 -4.13 -18.94
C LYS A 10 23.10 -3.16 -18.07
N VAL A 11 23.07 -3.40 -16.76
CA VAL A 11 22.42 -2.51 -15.78
C VAL A 11 23.27 -1.25 -15.61
N ASN A 12 22.64 -0.08 -15.72
CA ASN A 12 23.27 1.22 -15.56
C ASN A 12 22.67 1.95 -14.35
N ILE A 13 23.45 2.05 -13.28
CA ILE A 13 23.06 2.74 -12.05
C ILE A 13 23.42 4.22 -12.19
N LYS A 14 22.40 5.07 -12.26
CA LYS A 14 22.50 6.54 -12.35
C LYS A 14 22.51 7.21 -10.98
N GLY A 15 21.93 6.56 -9.97
CA GLY A 15 21.89 7.08 -8.61
C GLY A 15 23.29 7.13 -7.98
N PRO A 16 23.57 8.07 -7.06
CA PRO A 16 24.84 8.11 -6.35
C PRO A 16 25.06 6.82 -5.54
N VAL A 17 26.26 6.25 -5.62
CA VAL A 17 26.62 5.00 -4.92
C VAL A 17 27.63 5.31 -3.82
N SER A 18 27.12 5.54 -2.61
CA SER A 18 27.95 5.67 -1.40
C SER A 18 28.63 4.34 -1.04
N SER A 19 29.57 4.35 -0.08
CA SER A 19 30.23 3.12 0.39
C SER A 19 29.23 2.08 0.90
N GLY A 20 28.24 2.49 1.70
CA GLY A 20 27.18 1.61 2.19
C GLY A 20 26.30 1.03 1.08
N PHE A 21 26.06 1.81 0.01
CA PHE A 21 25.21 1.36 -1.10
C PHE A 21 25.88 0.24 -1.91
N LYS A 22 27.22 0.22 -1.98
CA LYS A 22 27.97 -0.88 -2.63
C LYS A 22 27.72 -2.24 -1.98
N GLU A 23 27.35 -2.27 -0.70
CA GLU A 23 27.05 -3.52 0.00
C GLU A 23 25.65 -4.07 -0.35
N ILE A 24 24.78 -3.24 -0.92
CA ILE A 24 23.47 -3.66 -1.43
C ILE A 24 23.52 -3.90 -2.94
N LEU A 25 24.19 -3.00 -3.66
CA LEU A 25 24.33 -3.01 -5.12
C LEU A 25 25.61 -3.75 -5.52
N THR A 26 25.82 -4.95 -4.96
CA THR A 26 26.94 -5.83 -5.37
C THR A 26 26.70 -6.34 -6.79
N ASP A 27 27.76 -6.70 -7.49
CA ASP A 27 27.66 -7.19 -8.88
C ASP A 27 26.70 -8.40 -8.96
N GLU A 28 26.76 -9.31 -8.00
CA GLU A 28 25.91 -10.50 -7.96
C GLU A 28 24.45 -10.18 -7.66
N ALA A 29 24.17 -9.20 -6.79
CA ALA A 29 22.81 -8.75 -6.51
C ALA A 29 22.18 -8.08 -7.74
N ILE A 30 22.97 -7.29 -8.46
CA ILE A 30 22.56 -6.62 -9.70
C ILE A 30 22.39 -7.62 -10.85
N ASP A 31 23.25 -8.62 -10.96
CA ASP A 31 23.11 -9.69 -11.96
C ASP A 31 21.86 -10.53 -11.69
N PHE A 32 21.59 -10.89 -10.44
CA PHE A 32 20.36 -11.57 -10.04
C PHE A 32 19.11 -10.75 -10.43
N PHE A 33 19.11 -9.45 -10.12
CA PHE A 33 18.05 -8.55 -10.54
C PHE A 33 17.93 -8.45 -12.07
N ASN A 34 19.04 -8.37 -12.80
CA ASN A 34 19.05 -8.28 -14.26
C ASN A 34 18.43 -9.52 -14.91
N GLU A 35 18.67 -10.72 -14.36
CA GLU A 35 18.03 -11.95 -14.84
C GLU A 35 16.51 -11.94 -14.62
N ILE A 36 16.05 -11.45 -13.46
CA ILE A 36 14.61 -11.24 -13.19
C ILE A 36 14.03 -10.23 -14.18
N HIS A 37 14.69 -9.08 -14.37
CA HIS A 37 14.26 -8.05 -15.30
C HIS A 37 14.12 -8.60 -16.73
N LYS A 38 15.15 -9.27 -17.25
CA LYS A 38 15.15 -9.87 -18.60
C LYS A 38 13.98 -10.82 -18.81
N LYS A 39 13.60 -11.57 -17.77
CA LYS A 39 12.55 -12.58 -17.85
C LYS A 39 11.14 -12.02 -17.71
N PHE A 40 10.95 -11.00 -16.88
CA PHE A 40 9.61 -10.62 -16.42
C PHE A 40 9.17 -9.19 -16.78
N GLU A 41 10.08 -8.30 -17.15
CA GLU A 41 9.74 -6.90 -17.43
C GLU A 41 8.74 -6.77 -18.59
N ASN A 42 8.93 -7.50 -19.68
CA ASN A 42 8.01 -7.46 -20.82
C ASN A 42 6.60 -7.88 -20.40
N ARG A 43 6.48 -8.94 -19.59
CA ARG A 43 5.18 -9.39 -19.09
C ARG A 43 4.53 -8.35 -18.19
N ARG A 44 5.30 -7.67 -17.32
CA ARG A 44 4.80 -6.55 -16.51
C ARG A 44 4.25 -5.44 -17.38
N LEU A 45 4.99 -5.03 -18.43
CA LEU A 45 4.55 -3.98 -19.35
C LEU A 45 3.27 -4.37 -20.11
N GLU A 46 3.16 -5.61 -20.57
CA GLU A 46 1.93 -6.13 -21.20
C GLU A 46 0.71 -6.03 -20.27
N LEU A 47 0.89 -6.36 -18.97
CA LEU A 47 -0.17 -6.27 -17.97
C LEU A 47 -0.59 -4.82 -17.71
N LEU A 48 0.35 -3.89 -17.66
CA LEU A 48 0.02 -2.45 -17.56
C LEU A 48 -0.74 -1.94 -18.78
N GLU A 49 -0.41 -2.42 -19.99
CA GLU A 49 -1.21 -2.12 -21.18
C GLU A 49 -2.59 -2.77 -21.15
N LEU A 50 -2.71 -3.97 -20.55
CA LEU A 50 -4.01 -4.59 -20.34
C LEU A 50 -4.89 -3.78 -19.36
N ARG A 51 -4.31 -3.22 -18.29
CA ARG A 51 -5.04 -2.30 -17.39
C ARG A 51 -5.67 -1.14 -18.17
N LYS A 52 -4.92 -0.54 -19.10
CA LYS A 52 -5.43 0.54 -19.98
C LYS A 52 -6.57 0.05 -20.87
N LYS A 53 -6.44 -1.13 -21.49
CA LYS A 53 -7.50 -1.73 -22.33
C LYS A 53 -8.76 -2.01 -21.51
N ASN A 54 -8.63 -2.59 -20.32
CA ASN A 54 -9.76 -2.85 -19.43
C ASN A 54 -10.42 -1.55 -18.96
N GLN A 55 -9.63 -0.51 -18.69
CA GLN A 55 -10.17 0.81 -18.37
C GLN A 55 -11.00 1.41 -19.52
N LEU A 56 -10.61 1.21 -20.77
CA LEU A 56 -11.41 1.64 -21.93
C LEU A 56 -12.76 0.91 -21.99
N LYS A 57 -12.78 -0.40 -21.66
CA LYS A 57 -14.03 -1.17 -21.56
C LYS A 57 -14.93 -0.61 -20.45
N ILE A 58 -14.37 -0.35 -19.28
CA ILE A 58 -15.11 0.25 -18.15
C ILE A 58 -15.65 1.61 -18.55
N ASN A 59 -14.86 2.47 -19.20
CA ASN A 59 -15.34 3.77 -19.71
C ASN A 59 -16.50 3.60 -20.69
N GLY A 60 -16.51 2.53 -21.50
CA GLY A 60 -17.59 2.17 -22.41
C GLY A 60 -18.83 1.54 -21.76
N GLY A 61 -18.87 1.38 -20.44
CA GLY A 61 -20.01 0.85 -19.68
C GLY A 61 -19.96 -0.65 -19.39
N ILE A 62 -18.84 -1.32 -19.67
CA ILE A 62 -18.63 -2.73 -19.30
C ILE A 62 -17.96 -2.76 -17.92
N PHE A 63 -18.76 -2.96 -16.86
CA PHE A 63 -18.28 -2.96 -15.48
C PHE A 63 -17.63 -4.30 -15.09
N PRO A 64 -16.68 -4.31 -14.14
CA PRO A 64 -16.07 -5.55 -13.64
C PRO A 64 -17.11 -6.48 -13.02
N ASP A 65 -16.98 -7.78 -13.27
CA ASP A 65 -17.83 -8.85 -12.73
C ASP A 65 -16.95 -10.08 -12.44
N PHE A 66 -17.49 -11.06 -11.73
CA PHE A 66 -16.87 -12.36 -11.56
C PHE A 66 -16.68 -13.05 -12.92
N LEU A 67 -15.48 -13.57 -13.16
CA LEU A 67 -15.10 -14.12 -14.45
C LEU A 67 -15.75 -15.48 -14.69
N LYS A 68 -16.45 -15.66 -15.81
CA LYS A 68 -17.06 -16.97 -16.17
C LYS A 68 -16.00 -18.03 -16.50
N ASP A 69 -14.93 -17.63 -17.18
CA ASP A 69 -13.89 -18.56 -17.65
C ASP A 69 -13.10 -19.25 -16.51
N THR A 70 -13.18 -18.72 -15.28
CA THR A 70 -12.51 -19.24 -14.08
C THR A 70 -13.48 -19.75 -13.02
N GLU A 71 -14.76 -19.96 -13.37
CA GLU A 71 -15.78 -20.47 -12.45
C GLU A 71 -15.37 -21.81 -11.80
N ASN A 72 -14.73 -22.69 -12.56
CA ASN A 72 -14.21 -23.96 -12.05
C ASN A 72 -13.16 -23.79 -10.93
N ILE A 73 -12.37 -22.72 -10.93
CA ILE A 73 -11.43 -22.40 -9.84
C ILE A 73 -12.24 -22.09 -8.57
N ARG A 74 -13.31 -21.31 -8.71
CA ARG A 74 -14.15 -20.91 -7.57
C ARG A 74 -14.97 -22.05 -7.00
N GLU A 75 -15.43 -22.96 -7.82
CA GLU A 75 -16.27 -24.09 -7.40
C GLU A 75 -15.49 -25.31 -6.92
N SER A 76 -14.21 -25.46 -7.33
CA SER A 76 -13.40 -26.62 -6.95
C SER A 76 -12.85 -26.56 -5.52
N GLU A 77 -12.57 -27.73 -4.97
CA GLU A 77 -11.94 -27.92 -3.66
C GLU A 77 -10.41 -27.80 -3.78
N TRP A 78 -9.86 -26.73 -3.23
CA TRP A 78 -8.43 -26.49 -3.10
C TRP A 78 -8.16 -25.49 -1.98
N ARG A 79 -6.93 -25.53 -1.46
CA ARG A 79 -6.43 -24.61 -0.43
C ARG A 79 -5.02 -24.14 -0.77
N ILE A 80 -4.61 -23.03 -0.17
CA ILE A 80 -3.22 -22.55 -0.25
C ILE A 80 -2.27 -23.51 0.48
N ALA A 81 -0.98 -23.39 0.22
CA ALA A 81 0.06 -24.10 0.96
C ALA A 81 0.03 -23.72 2.46
N PRO A 82 0.48 -24.61 3.36
CA PRO A 82 0.48 -24.33 4.79
C PRO A 82 1.22 -23.03 5.15
N ILE A 83 0.61 -22.27 6.06
CA ILE A 83 1.15 -21.00 6.56
C ILE A 83 2.33 -21.31 7.51
N PRO A 84 3.48 -20.62 7.38
CA PRO A 84 4.62 -20.81 8.28
C PRO A 84 4.29 -20.46 9.73
N GLU A 85 4.99 -21.09 10.67
CA GLU A 85 4.73 -20.97 12.11
C GLU A 85 4.73 -19.51 12.61
N ASP A 86 5.67 -18.69 12.14
CA ASP A 86 5.82 -17.29 12.54
C ASP A 86 4.85 -16.33 11.83
N LEU A 87 3.96 -16.86 10.98
CA LEU A 87 2.81 -16.19 10.37
C LEU A 87 1.46 -16.78 10.78
N LEU A 88 1.40 -17.78 11.67
CA LEU A 88 0.12 -18.35 12.12
C LEU A 88 -0.70 -17.36 12.96
N ASP A 89 -0.04 -16.55 13.80
CA ASP A 89 -0.66 -15.53 14.64
C ASP A 89 -0.29 -14.14 14.13
N ARG A 90 -1.24 -13.48 13.46
CA ARG A 90 -1.07 -12.16 12.83
C ARG A 90 -2.06 -11.13 13.36
N ARG A 91 -2.63 -11.36 14.55
CA ARG A 91 -3.76 -10.59 15.09
C ARG A 91 -3.59 -9.07 15.05
N VAL A 92 -2.37 -8.57 15.20
CA VAL A 92 -2.05 -7.15 15.02
C VAL A 92 -0.74 -7.04 14.26
N GLU A 93 -0.75 -6.26 13.19
CA GLU A 93 0.42 -5.86 12.44
C GLU A 93 0.59 -4.34 12.49
N ILE A 94 1.83 -3.88 12.59
CA ILE A 94 2.16 -2.46 12.42
C ILE A 94 2.72 -2.23 11.02
N THR A 95 2.35 -1.13 10.39
CA THR A 95 2.94 -0.69 9.12
C THR A 95 3.85 0.51 9.35
N GLY A 96 4.86 0.68 8.50
CA GLY A 96 5.69 1.88 8.55
C GLY A 96 6.83 1.90 7.55
N PRO A 97 7.46 3.08 7.37
CA PRO A 97 8.50 3.27 6.37
C PRO A 97 9.77 2.50 6.72
N VAL A 98 10.65 2.36 5.73
CA VAL A 98 11.96 1.70 5.86
C VAL A 98 13.05 2.60 6.49
N ASP A 99 12.65 3.64 7.22
CA ASP A 99 13.56 4.46 8.03
C ASP A 99 14.16 3.63 9.17
N ARG A 100 15.45 3.83 9.43
CA ARG A 100 16.22 3.02 10.39
C ARG A 100 15.65 3.04 11.80
N LYS A 101 15.24 4.22 12.29
CA LYS A 101 14.65 4.36 13.63
C LYS A 101 13.25 3.77 13.67
N MET A 102 12.46 4.00 12.61
CA MET A 102 11.09 3.47 12.52
C MET A 102 11.07 1.94 12.48
N ILE A 103 11.96 1.30 11.72
CA ILE A 103 12.11 -0.17 11.70
C ILE A 103 12.37 -0.72 13.10
N ILE A 104 13.31 -0.12 13.86
CA ILE A 104 13.61 -0.58 15.23
C ILE A 104 12.37 -0.45 16.13
N ASN A 105 11.67 0.68 16.08
CA ASN A 105 10.49 0.91 16.91
C ASN A 105 9.35 -0.05 16.54
N ALA A 106 9.11 -0.26 15.25
CA ALA A 106 8.06 -1.15 14.76
C ALA A 106 8.33 -2.61 15.14
N LEU A 107 9.56 -3.11 14.92
CA LEU A 107 9.95 -4.47 15.33
C LEU A 107 9.88 -4.68 16.85
N ASN A 108 10.09 -3.64 17.64
CA ASN A 108 10.00 -3.67 19.10
C ASN A 108 8.58 -3.42 19.64
N SER A 109 7.61 -3.13 18.77
CA SER A 109 6.24 -2.85 19.19
C SER A 109 5.54 -4.11 19.67
N ASN A 110 4.52 -3.95 20.52
CA ASN A 110 3.70 -5.07 21.01
C ASN A 110 2.71 -5.51 19.91
N VAL A 111 3.23 -6.11 18.85
CA VAL A 111 2.50 -6.60 17.67
C VAL A 111 3.11 -7.92 17.20
N LYS A 112 2.43 -8.61 16.29
CA LYS A 112 2.90 -9.89 15.75
C LYS A 112 3.77 -9.72 14.53
N VAL A 113 3.40 -8.80 13.66
CA VAL A 113 4.07 -8.55 12.37
C VAL A 113 4.37 -7.05 12.22
N PHE A 114 5.49 -6.75 11.59
CA PHE A 114 5.81 -5.43 11.05
C PHE A 114 5.91 -5.53 9.53
N MET A 115 5.05 -4.79 8.84
CA MET A 115 5.17 -4.55 7.40
C MET A 115 6.07 -3.34 7.16
N ALA A 116 7.32 -3.59 6.75
CA ALA A 116 8.25 -2.58 6.31
C ALA A 116 7.94 -2.17 4.87
N ASP A 117 7.76 -0.87 4.67
CA ASP A 117 7.08 -0.38 3.47
C ASP A 117 7.99 0.46 2.57
N PHE A 118 8.23 -0.01 1.34
CA PHE A 118 8.86 0.77 0.26
C PHE A 118 7.83 1.51 -0.60
N GLU A 119 6.55 1.34 -0.34
CA GLU A 119 5.45 1.83 -1.15
C GLU A 119 4.82 3.10 -0.55
N ASP A 120 3.53 3.14 -0.24
CA ASP A 120 2.80 4.39 0.00
C ASP A 120 3.28 5.21 1.20
N SER A 121 3.88 4.60 2.24
CA SER A 121 4.44 5.33 3.38
C SER A 121 5.90 5.76 3.18
N THR A 122 6.52 5.44 2.04
CA THR A 122 7.89 5.83 1.70
C THR A 122 7.91 6.67 0.43
N SER A 123 8.39 7.91 0.55
CA SER A 123 8.78 8.68 -0.63
C SER A 123 10.01 8.00 -1.26
N PRO A 124 9.95 7.53 -2.52
CA PRO A 124 10.93 6.62 -3.10
C PRO A 124 12.15 7.37 -3.64
N THR A 125 12.71 8.30 -2.85
CA THR A 125 14.03 8.88 -3.14
C THR A 125 15.07 7.76 -3.21
N TRP A 126 16.09 7.93 -4.05
CA TRP A 126 17.14 6.91 -4.19
C TRP A 126 17.75 6.51 -2.83
N ASN A 127 17.97 7.50 -1.96
CA ASN A 127 18.51 7.25 -0.63
C ASN A 127 17.54 6.44 0.23
N ASN A 128 16.26 6.82 0.30
CA ASN A 128 15.27 6.08 1.10
C ASN A 128 15.16 4.61 0.67
N ILE A 129 15.21 4.34 -0.64
CA ILE A 129 15.13 2.97 -1.15
C ILE A 129 16.39 2.17 -0.78
N ILE A 130 17.59 2.67 -1.09
CA ILE A 130 18.81 1.89 -0.83
C ILE A 130 19.15 1.82 0.67
N ASP A 131 18.99 2.91 1.41
CA ASP A 131 19.11 2.90 2.88
C ASP A 131 18.07 1.96 3.50
N GLY A 132 16.86 1.90 2.97
CA GLY A 132 15.84 0.95 3.40
C GLY A 132 16.32 -0.49 3.26
N GLN A 133 16.94 -0.85 2.15
CA GLN A 133 17.52 -2.19 1.95
C GLN A 133 18.66 -2.48 2.94
N ILE A 134 19.53 -1.50 3.23
CA ILE A 134 20.56 -1.60 4.28
C ILE A 134 19.92 -1.84 5.65
N ASN A 135 18.90 -1.05 5.99
CA ASN A 135 18.23 -1.13 7.28
C ASN A 135 17.55 -2.49 7.46
N LEU A 136 16.87 -3.01 6.44
CA LEU A 136 16.23 -4.32 6.50
C LEU A 136 17.26 -5.45 6.60
N ARG A 137 18.36 -5.36 5.86
CA ARG A 137 19.48 -6.30 5.94
C ARG A 137 20.05 -6.38 7.37
N ASP A 138 20.27 -5.23 7.98
CA ASP A 138 20.78 -5.11 9.35
C ASP A 138 19.74 -5.57 10.39
N ALA A 139 18.45 -5.31 10.15
CA ALA A 139 17.36 -5.75 11.02
C ALA A 139 17.23 -7.28 11.03
N VAL A 140 17.27 -7.91 9.85
CA VAL A 140 17.28 -9.36 9.69
C VAL A 140 18.49 -9.98 10.41
N ARG A 141 19.67 -9.37 10.30
CA ARG A 141 20.90 -9.79 11.00
C ARG A 141 20.94 -9.39 12.48
N ARG A 142 19.93 -8.67 12.96
CA ARG A 142 19.80 -8.15 14.32
C ARG A 142 20.93 -7.22 14.76
N THR A 143 21.60 -6.57 13.82
CA THR A 143 22.69 -5.61 14.03
C THR A 143 22.23 -4.16 13.88
N ILE A 144 20.98 -3.93 13.46
CA ILE A 144 20.42 -2.58 13.32
C ILE A 144 20.42 -1.83 14.66
N THR A 145 20.99 -0.63 14.63
CA THR A 145 21.04 0.30 15.76
C THR A 145 20.90 1.73 15.27
N PHE A 146 20.42 2.63 16.13
CA PHE A 146 20.28 4.04 15.82
C PHE A 146 20.51 4.89 17.08
N THR A 147 21.28 5.96 16.96
CA THR A 147 21.40 7.00 18.00
C THR A 147 20.75 8.26 17.48
N ASN A 148 19.75 8.77 18.21
CA ASN A 148 19.11 10.03 17.81
C ASN A 148 20.12 11.18 17.95
N PRO A 149 20.45 11.91 16.86
CA PRO A 149 21.47 12.96 16.91
C PRO A 149 21.06 14.14 17.81
N LYS A 150 19.76 14.38 17.99
CA LYS A 150 19.25 15.47 18.84
C LYS A 150 19.14 15.07 20.31
N THR A 151 18.62 13.88 20.60
CA THR A 151 18.32 13.46 21.98
C THR A 151 19.37 12.52 22.57
N GLN A 152 20.36 12.10 21.78
CA GLN A 152 21.39 11.10 22.12
C GLN A 152 20.84 9.73 22.59
N LYS A 153 19.54 9.50 22.42
CA LYS A 153 18.90 8.23 22.81
C LYS A 153 19.31 7.13 21.84
N PHE A 154 19.81 6.03 22.39
CA PHE A 154 20.20 4.84 21.65
C PHE A 154 19.03 3.85 21.50
N TYR A 155 18.91 3.26 20.31
CA TYR A 155 17.87 2.31 19.93
C TYR A 155 18.53 1.05 19.36
N LYS A 156 18.02 -0.12 19.78
CA LYS A 156 18.40 -1.45 19.29
C LYS A 156 17.19 -2.39 19.35
N LEU A 157 17.27 -3.53 18.69
CA LEU A 157 16.21 -4.54 18.77
C LEU A 157 16.15 -5.21 20.14
N ASN A 158 14.92 -5.52 20.56
CA ASN A 158 14.61 -6.39 21.69
C ASN A 158 14.96 -7.85 21.36
N LYS A 159 15.08 -8.71 22.37
CA LYS A 159 15.37 -10.16 22.14
C LYS A 159 14.31 -10.83 21.25
N LYS A 160 13.04 -10.54 21.52
CA LYS A 160 11.91 -10.95 20.69
C LYS A 160 11.38 -9.72 19.95
N THR A 161 11.16 -9.86 18.66
CA THR A 161 10.65 -8.82 17.77
C THR A 161 9.46 -9.37 16.99
N ALA A 162 8.66 -8.47 16.42
CA ALA A 162 7.65 -8.85 15.44
C ALA A 162 8.28 -9.56 14.22
N THR A 163 7.50 -10.42 13.56
CA THR A 163 7.85 -11.03 12.26
C THR A 163 7.92 -9.92 11.20
N LEU A 164 8.96 -9.93 10.35
CA LEU A 164 9.13 -8.92 9.32
C LEU A 164 8.45 -9.36 8.02
N MET A 165 7.64 -8.49 7.44
CA MET A 165 7.15 -8.59 6.05
C MET A 165 7.52 -7.33 5.29
N VAL A 166 7.75 -7.42 3.98
CA VAL A 166 8.16 -6.28 3.15
C VAL A 166 7.13 -5.97 2.07
N ARG A 167 6.70 -4.71 1.98
CA ARG A 167 5.84 -4.23 0.89
C ARG A 167 6.71 -3.54 -0.17
N PRO A 168 6.95 -4.15 -1.36
CA PRO A 168 7.64 -3.49 -2.45
C PRO A 168 6.70 -2.51 -3.17
N ARG A 169 7.27 -1.60 -3.95
CA ARG A 169 6.50 -0.69 -4.80
C ARG A 169 5.58 -1.44 -5.79
N GLY A 170 4.38 -0.91 -6.04
CA GLY A 170 3.41 -1.51 -6.96
C GLY A 170 3.82 -1.51 -8.43
N TRP A 171 3.18 -2.35 -9.25
CA TRP A 171 3.61 -2.63 -10.63
C TRP A 171 3.75 -1.43 -11.55
N HIS A 172 3.05 -0.33 -11.28
CA HIS A 172 3.07 0.89 -12.09
C HIS A 172 4.31 1.76 -11.85
N LEU A 173 5.03 1.56 -10.74
CA LEU A 173 6.19 2.36 -10.38
C LEU A 173 7.47 1.85 -11.07
N VAL A 174 8.35 2.80 -11.37
CA VAL A 174 9.67 2.55 -11.95
C VAL A 174 10.75 3.08 -11.02
N GLU A 175 11.94 2.46 -11.03
CA GLU A 175 13.13 3.02 -10.39
C GLU A 175 13.92 3.78 -11.45
N LYS A 176 13.87 5.11 -11.42
CA LYS A 176 14.50 5.94 -12.46
C LYS A 176 16.03 6.02 -12.35
N ASN A 177 16.58 5.61 -11.20
CA ASN A 177 18.03 5.61 -10.97
C ASN A 177 18.71 4.33 -11.43
N VAL A 178 17.96 3.33 -11.92
CA VAL A 178 18.48 2.08 -12.47
C VAL A 178 17.90 1.89 -13.87
N MET A 179 18.77 1.82 -14.86
CA MET A 179 18.39 1.82 -16.27
C MET A 179 18.89 0.55 -16.96
N ILE A 180 18.07 -0.03 -17.82
CA ILE A 180 18.46 -1.09 -18.75
C ILE A 180 17.98 -0.68 -20.13
N ASN A 181 18.88 -0.65 -21.12
CA ASN A 181 18.59 -0.17 -22.47
C ASN A 181 17.93 1.23 -22.48
N ASP A 182 18.47 2.15 -21.66
CA ASP A 182 18.00 3.53 -21.47
C ASP A 182 16.53 3.67 -21.03
N LYS A 183 15.96 2.61 -20.45
CA LYS A 183 14.63 2.64 -19.81
C LYS A 183 14.76 2.39 -18.31
N PRO A 184 13.98 3.12 -17.48
CA PRO A 184 13.94 2.86 -16.06
C PRO A 184 13.32 1.49 -15.81
N VAL A 185 13.86 0.77 -14.84
CA VAL A 185 13.41 -0.59 -14.52
C VAL A 185 12.17 -0.59 -13.63
N SER A 186 11.47 -1.72 -13.54
CA SER A 186 10.43 -1.93 -12.53
C SER A 186 10.96 -1.70 -11.11
N ALA A 187 10.29 -0.80 -10.38
CA ALA A 187 10.55 -0.60 -8.96
C ALA A 187 10.22 -1.86 -8.13
N SER A 188 9.10 -2.51 -8.44
CA SER A 188 8.64 -3.75 -7.78
C SER A 188 9.68 -4.85 -7.85
N LEU A 189 10.23 -5.09 -9.06
CA LEU A 189 11.24 -6.14 -9.26
C LEU A 189 12.54 -5.79 -8.54
N LEU A 190 12.95 -4.51 -8.52
CA LEU A 190 14.16 -4.09 -7.83
C LEU A 190 14.03 -4.27 -6.31
N ASP A 191 12.96 -3.75 -5.72
CA ASP A 191 12.71 -3.82 -4.27
C ASP A 191 12.68 -5.28 -3.78
N PHE A 192 11.93 -6.12 -4.51
CA PHE A 192 11.86 -7.57 -4.27
C PHE A 192 13.24 -8.22 -4.39
N SER A 193 13.94 -7.98 -5.50
CA SER A 193 15.20 -8.67 -5.80
C SER A 193 16.27 -8.36 -4.77
N LEU A 194 16.43 -7.09 -4.39
CA LEU A 194 17.41 -6.67 -3.40
C LEU A 194 17.08 -7.27 -2.02
N TYR A 195 15.84 -7.16 -1.56
CA TYR A 195 15.47 -7.72 -0.25
C TYR A 195 15.63 -9.25 -0.22
N PHE A 196 15.13 -9.95 -1.25
CA PHE A 196 15.19 -11.40 -1.33
C PHE A 196 16.64 -11.89 -1.39
N TYR A 197 17.45 -11.32 -2.27
CA TYR A 197 18.86 -11.70 -2.45
C TYR A 197 19.66 -11.59 -1.16
N HIS A 198 19.51 -10.49 -0.44
CA HIS A 198 20.31 -10.22 0.76
C HIS A 198 19.84 -10.98 2.00
N ASN A 199 18.60 -11.47 2.05
CA ASN A 199 17.98 -11.91 3.30
C ASN A 199 17.39 -13.32 3.28
N ALA A 200 16.94 -13.85 2.13
CA ALA A 200 16.15 -15.09 2.10
C ALA A 200 16.84 -16.27 2.79
N LYS A 201 18.11 -16.54 2.48
CA LYS A 201 18.87 -17.64 3.09
C LYS A 201 19.08 -17.45 4.59
N TYR A 202 19.32 -16.20 5.02
CA TYR A 202 19.52 -15.90 6.43
C TYR A 202 18.22 -16.07 7.22
N LEU A 203 17.10 -15.58 6.69
CA LEU A 203 15.77 -15.74 7.30
C LEU A 203 15.43 -17.21 7.52
N LEU A 204 15.58 -18.04 6.48
CA LEU A 204 15.32 -19.48 6.55
C LEU A 204 16.21 -20.19 7.55
N LYS A 205 17.51 -19.89 7.57
CA LYS A 205 18.45 -20.46 8.55
C LYS A 205 18.07 -20.11 10.00
N ASN A 206 17.36 -19.01 10.21
CA ASN A 206 16.96 -18.53 11.53
C ASN A 206 15.46 -18.76 11.83
N GLY A 207 14.80 -19.67 11.11
CA GLY A 207 13.44 -20.11 11.43
C GLY A 207 12.32 -19.15 11.01
N SER A 208 12.61 -18.23 10.09
CA SER A 208 11.63 -17.34 9.45
C SER A 208 11.71 -17.50 7.93
N GLY A 209 11.12 -16.59 7.14
CA GLY A 209 11.14 -16.67 5.68
C GLY A 209 11.06 -15.31 4.98
N PRO A 210 11.35 -15.26 3.67
CA PRO A 210 11.20 -14.06 2.86
C PRO A 210 9.72 -13.75 2.60
N TYR A 211 9.16 -12.85 3.41
CA TYR A 211 7.73 -12.55 3.40
C TYR A 211 7.41 -11.17 2.83
N PHE A 212 6.31 -11.09 2.06
CA PHE A 212 5.95 -9.91 1.30
C PHE A 212 4.48 -9.50 1.46
N TYR A 213 4.22 -8.21 1.25
CA TYR A 213 2.89 -7.67 0.99
C TYR A 213 2.85 -7.16 -0.45
N LEU A 214 1.82 -7.48 -1.23
CA LEU A 214 1.74 -7.13 -2.65
C LEU A 214 0.63 -6.09 -2.87
N PRO A 215 0.99 -4.83 -3.21
CA PRO A 215 0.02 -3.74 -3.32
C PRO A 215 -0.57 -3.60 -4.72
N LYS A 216 -1.77 -3.01 -4.76
CA LYS A 216 -2.41 -2.44 -5.96
C LYS A 216 -2.46 -3.36 -7.18
N LEU A 217 -2.65 -4.66 -6.95
CA LEU A 217 -2.94 -5.60 -8.04
C LEU A 217 -4.34 -5.33 -8.58
N GLU A 218 -4.52 -5.48 -9.88
CA GLU A 218 -5.81 -5.26 -10.55
C GLU A 218 -6.44 -6.54 -11.12
N SER A 219 -5.69 -7.65 -11.16
CA SER A 219 -6.16 -8.94 -11.68
C SER A 219 -5.33 -10.13 -11.19
N HIS A 220 -5.88 -11.34 -11.26
CA HIS A 220 -5.19 -12.60 -10.92
C HIS A 220 -3.98 -12.89 -11.79
N ILE A 221 -3.97 -12.45 -13.06
CA ILE A 221 -2.80 -12.64 -13.94
C ILE A 221 -1.60 -11.76 -13.53
N GLU A 222 -1.81 -10.72 -12.71
CA GLU A 222 -0.71 -9.99 -12.06
C GLU A 222 -0.21 -10.72 -10.82
N ALA A 223 -1.08 -11.43 -10.11
CA ALA A 223 -0.69 -12.35 -9.04
C ALA A 223 0.13 -13.53 -9.63
N LYS A 224 -0.26 -14.03 -10.81
CA LYS A 224 0.51 -15.00 -11.58
C LYS A 224 1.91 -14.51 -11.91
N LEU A 225 2.06 -13.26 -12.35
CA LEU A 225 3.39 -12.69 -12.61
C LEU A 225 4.26 -12.71 -11.34
N TRP A 226 3.71 -12.36 -10.18
CA TRP A 226 4.42 -12.49 -8.91
C TRP A 226 4.81 -13.93 -8.61
N ASN A 227 3.91 -14.89 -8.80
CA ASN A 227 4.19 -16.31 -8.61
C ASN A 227 5.36 -16.79 -9.50
N ASP A 228 5.39 -16.37 -10.77
CA ASP A 228 6.47 -16.72 -11.70
C ASP A 228 7.81 -16.10 -11.28
N VAL A 229 7.80 -14.84 -10.81
CA VAL A 229 8.97 -14.16 -10.22
C VAL A 229 9.48 -14.91 -8.98
N PHE A 230 8.58 -15.32 -8.08
CA PHE A 230 8.93 -16.04 -6.85
C PHE A 230 9.53 -17.41 -7.15
N ASN A 231 8.92 -18.19 -8.04
CA ASN A 231 9.45 -19.47 -8.48
C ASN A 231 10.85 -19.33 -9.07
N PHE A 232 11.04 -18.37 -9.97
CA PHE A 232 12.35 -18.12 -10.57
C PHE A 232 13.40 -17.72 -9.54
N ALA A 233 13.08 -16.77 -8.65
CA ALA A 233 13.99 -16.29 -7.62
C ALA A 233 14.44 -17.42 -6.68
N GLN A 234 13.50 -18.26 -6.25
CA GLN A 234 13.78 -19.40 -5.37
C GLN A 234 14.71 -20.41 -6.04
N ILE A 235 14.39 -20.81 -7.28
CA ILE A 235 15.23 -21.73 -8.07
C ILE A 235 16.63 -21.13 -8.26
N LYS A 236 16.71 -19.85 -8.67
CA LYS A 236 17.96 -19.19 -9.02
C LYS A 236 18.92 -19.09 -7.83
N LEU A 237 18.41 -18.83 -6.63
CA LEU A 237 19.24 -18.72 -5.42
C LEU A 237 19.36 -20.03 -4.63
N GLY A 238 18.70 -21.11 -5.06
CA GLY A 238 18.67 -22.38 -4.33
C GLY A 238 17.90 -22.29 -3.01
N VAL A 239 16.85 -21.47 -2.98
CA VAL A 239 15.88 -21.38 -1.88
C VAL A 239 14.74 -22.36 -2.18
N PRO A 240 14.24 -23.15 -1.21
CA PRO A 240 13.16 -24.10 -1.45
C PRO A 240 11.90 -23.41 -2.01
N LEU A 241 11.21 -24.05 -2.96
CA LEU A 241 9.93 -23.55 -3.47
C LEU A 241 8.89 -23.45 -2.34
N GLY A 242 8.06 -22.41 -2.37
CA GLY A 242 7.12 -22.10 -1.29
C GLY A 242 7.76 -21.51 -0.03
N SER A 243 9.05 -21.15 -0.05
CA SER A 243 9.67 -20.39 1.06
C SER A 243 9.19 -18.95 1.10
N ILE A 244 8.92 -18.36 -0.08
CA ILE A 244 8.30 -17.05 -0.18
C ILE A 244 6.84 -17.14 0.27
N ARG A 245 6.42 -16.18 1.09
CA ARG A 245 5.00 -15.96 1.43
C ARG A 245 4.58 -14.54 1.13
N ALA A 246 3.38 -14.35 0.60
CA ALA A 246 2.87 -13.07 0.16
C ALA A 246 1.42 -12.87 0.60
N THR A 247 1.13 -11.75 1.26
CA THR A 247 -0.25 -11.29 1.48
C THR A 247 -0.60 -10.25 0.41
N VAL A 248 -1.73 -10.41 -0.29
CA VAL A 248 -2.15 -9.46 -1.34
C VAL A 248 -3.14 -8.46 -0.77
N LEU A 249 -2.91 -7.17 -1.00
CA LEU A 249 -3.89 -6.14 -0.64
C LEU A 249 -4.97 -6.12 -1.72
N ILE A 250 -6.22 -6.44 -1.36
CA ILE A 250 -7.35 -6.30 -2.29
C ILE A 250 -7.84 -4.86 -2.23
N GLU A 251 -6.98 -3.94 -2.63
CA GLU A 251 -7.22 -2.50 -2.51
C GLU A 251 -7.53 -1.84 -3.86
N THR A 252 -7.93 -2.66 -4.83
CA THR A 252 -8.49 -2.18 -6.10
C THR A 252 -9.86 -2.80 -6.33
N ILE A 253 -10.78 -2.02 -6.90
CA ILE A 253 -12.14 -2.49 -7.13
C ILE A 253 -12.18 -3.70 -8.09
N THR A 254 -11.25 -3.78 -9.05
CA THR A 254 -11.21 -4.92 -9.98
C THR A 254 -10.70 -6.20 -9.31
N ALA A 255 -9.72 -6.10 -8.41
CA ALA A 255 -9.22 -7.26 -7.66
C ALA A 255 -10.28 -7.86 -6.72
N ALA A 256 -11.29 -7.09 -6.30
CA ALA A 256 -12.41 -7.61 -5.51
C ALA A 256 -13.23 -8.68 -6.22
N PHE A 257 -13.23 -8.68 -7.56
CA PHE A 257 -13.93 -9.67 -8.39
C PHE A 257 -13.08 -10.90 -8.73
N GLU A 258 -11.80 -10.89 -8.35
CA GLU A 258 -10.81 -11.90 -8.72
C GLU A 258 -10.04 -12.43 -7.51
N MET A 259 -10.60 -12.30 -6.29
CA MET A 259 -9.92 -12.67 -5.03
C MET A 259 -9.51 -14.15 -5.00
N ASP A 260 -10.39 -15.03 -5.49
CA ASP A 260 -10.18 -16.48 -5.44
C ASP A 260 -9.14 -16.92 -6.48
N GLU A 261 -9.19 -16.32 -7.67
CA GLU A 261 -8.19 -16.50 -8.73
C GLU A 261 -6.82 -15.94 -8.32
N ILE A 262 -6.77 -14.81 -7.61
CA ILE A 262 -5.53 -14.25 -7.04
C ILE A 262 -4.92 -15.26 -6.04
N LEU A 263 -5.73 -15.82 -5.14
CA LEU A 263 -5.27 -16.86 -4.21
C LEU A 263 -4.82 -18.12 -4.94
N TYR A 264 -5.50 -18.50 -6.02
CA TYR A 264 -5.16 -19.68 -6.81
C TYR A 264 -3.81 -19.53 -7.52
N GLU A 265 -3.60 -18.40 -8.19
CA GLU A 265 -2.34 -18.11 -8.90
C GLU A 265 -1.14 -18.00 -7.95
N LEU A 266 -1.38 -17.64 -6.68
CA LEU A 266 -0.38 -17.60 -5.62
C LEU A 266 -0.48 -18.77 -4.63
N LYS A 267 -1.20 -19.85 -4.91
CA LYS A 267 -1.53 -20.88 -3.89
C LYS A 267 -0.32 -21.43 -3.14
N ASP A 268 0.82 -21.56 -3.82
CA ASP A 268 2.07 -22.09 -3.23
C ASP A 268 2.88 -21.04 -2.47
N HIS A 269 2.51 -19.76 -2.57
CA HIS A 269 3.19 -18.60 -1.96
C HIS A 269 2.24 -17.68 -1.18
N SER A 270 0.95 -18.00 -1.07
CA SER A 270 -0.02 -17.12 -0.42
C SER A 270 0.12 -17.17 1.10
N ALA A 271 -0.09 -16.02 1.73
CA ALA A 271 -0.36 -15.87 3.15
C ALA A 271 -1.64 -15.05 3.37
N GLY A 272 -2.58 -15.08 2.42
CA GLY A 272 -3.88 -14.43 2.55
C GLY A 272 -4.02 -13.10 1.83
N LEU A 273 -5.12 -12.42 2.15
CA LEU A 273 -5.54 -11.15 1.57
C LEU A 273 -5.74 -10.10 2.65
N ASN A 274 -5.70 -8.82 2.28
CA ASN A 274 -5.93 -7.69 3.19
C ASN A 274 -7.03 -6.74 2.67
N CYS A 275 -7.85 -6.27 3.61
CA CYS A 275 -8.83 -5.22 3.39
C CYS A 275 -8.21 -3.82 3.43
N GLY A 276 -8.34 -3.05 2.34
CA GLY A 276 -7.96 -1.64 2.27
C GLY A 276 -9.19 -0.71 2.23
N ARG A 277 -9.09 0.50 2.80
CA ARG A 277 -10.13 1.54 2.67
C ARG A 277 -9.76 2.58 1.62
N TRP A 278 -8.72 3.38 1.85
CA TRP A 278 -8.40 4.54 1.03
C TRP A 278 -8.04 4.18 -0.41
N ASP A 279 -7.12 3.23 -0.63
CA ASP A 279 -6.80 2.77 -1.98
C ASP A 279 -8.00 2.14 -2.70
N TYR A 280 -8.86 1.41 -1.97
CA TYR A 280 -10.03 0.77 -2.55
C TYR A 280 -11.04 1.81 -3.09
N ILE A 281 -11.37 2.82 -2.28
CA ILE A 281 -12.31 3.87 -2.71
C ILE A 281 -11.69 4.83 -3.71
N PHE A 282 -10.38 5.06 -3.65
CA PHE A 282 -9.62 5.74 -4.70
C PHE A 282 -9.72 4.97 -6.02
N SER A 283 -9.50 3.65 -5.98
CA SER A 283 -9.61 2.78 -7.15
C SER A 283 -11.04 2.79 -7.72
N PHE A 284 -12.06 2.77 -6.85
CA PHE A 284 -13.46 2.91 -7.26
C PHE A 284 -13.70 4.18 -8.08
N ILE A 285 -13.31 5.35 -7.55
CA ILE A 285 -13.42 6.62 -8.28
C ILE A 285 -12.62 6.56 -9.59
N LYS A 286 -11.36 6.11 -9.53
CA LYS A 286 -10.47 6.02 -10.69
C LYS A 286 -11.09 5.16 -11.81
N LYS A 287 -11.58 3.97 -11.50
CA LYS A 287 -12.12 3.02 -12.50
C LYS A 287 -13.44 3.51 -13.06
N PHE A 288 -14.32 4.10 -12.26
CA PHE A 288 -15.64 4.56 -12.70
C PHE A 288 -15.71 6.05 -13.06
N ARG A 289 -14.57 6.73 -13.18
CA ARG A 289 -14.44 8.18 -13.42
C ARG A 289 -15.27 8.77 -14.58
N LYS A 290 -15.67 7.98 -15.58
CA LYS A 290 -16.50 8.43 -16.72
C LYS A 290 -18.00 8.27 -16.49
N HIS A 291 -18.41 7.78 -15.32
CA HIS A 291 -19.79 7.43 -15.02
C HIS A 291 -20.28 8.20 -13.79
N LYS A 292 -21.07 9.26 -14.02
CA LYS A 292 -21.58 10.15 -12.96
C LYS A 292 -22.34 9.43 -11.84
N LYS A 293 -22.99 8.30 -12.17
CA LYS A 293 -23.71 7.46 -11.19
C LYS A 293 -22.82 6.84 -10.11
N PHE A 294 -21.50 6.86 -10.28
CA PHE A 294 -20.50 6.37 -9.32
C PHE A 294 -19.81 7.49 -8.53
N THR A 295 -20.46 8.65 -8.40
CA THR A 295 -19.96 9.75 -7.56
C THR A 295 -20.06 9.37 -6.09
N LEU A 296 -18.95 9.44 -5.37
CA LEU A 296 -18.92 9.15 -3.93
C LEU A 296 -19.16 10.44 -3.10
N PRO A 297 -19.81 10.33 -1.93
CA PRO A 297 -19.91 11.42 -0.95
C PRO A 297 -18.55 11.67 -0.27
N ASP A 298 -18.50 12.58 0.71
CA ASP A 298 -17.29 12.86 1.51
C ASP A 298 -16.64 11.55 2.01
N ARG A 299 -15.30 11.41 1.84
CA ARG A 299 -14.60 10.13 2.14
C ARG A 299 -14.73 9.70 3.60
N SER A 300 -14.96 10.65 4.51
CA SER A 300 -15.21 10.42 5.93
C SER A 300 -16.47 9.59 6.16
N GLU A 301 -17.51 9.78 5.34
CA GLU A 301 -18.79 9.06 5.39
C GLU A 301 -18.77 7.70 4.68
N VAL A 302 -17.80 7.46 3.81
CA VAL A 302 -17.58 6.18 3.12
C VAL A 302 -16.87 5.20 4.07
N THR A 303 -17.54 4.84 5.17
CA THR A 303 -17.03 3.93 6.21
C THR A 303 -17.14 2.47 5.81
N MET A 304 -16.39 1.58 6.49
CA MET A 304 -16.42 0.13 6.23
C MET A 304 -17.79 -0.52 6.49
N GLU A 305 -18.73 0.19 7.11
CA GLU A 305 -20.10 -0.28 7.39
C GLU A 305 -21.07 -0.02 6.22
N ARG A 306 -20.66 0.81 5.25
CA ARG A 306 -21.45 1.05 4.04
C ARG A 306 -21.56 -0.24 3.21
N HIS A 307 -22.71 -0.45 2.58
CA HIS A 307 -23.09 -1.71 1.91
C HIS A 307 -21.97 -2.33 1.07
N PHE A 308 -21.39 -1.59 0.13
CA PHE A 308 -20.37 -2.14 -0.77
C PHE A 308 -19.06 -2.53 -0.07
N LEU A 309 -18.63 -1.76 0.94
CA LEU A 309 -17.43 -2.07 1.72
C LEU A 309 -17.69 -3.23 2.68
N LYS A 310 -18.90 -3.31 3.26
CA LYS A 310 -19.32 -4.45 4.06
C LYS A 310 -19.33 -5.74 3.21
N SER A 311 -19.93 -5.67 2.01
CA SER A 311 -19.98 -6.79 1.06
C SER A 311 -18.58 -7.23 0.63
N TYR A 312 -17.69 -6.26 0.40
CA TYR A 312 -16.28 -6.50 0.13
C TYR A 312 -15.57 -7.23 1.28
N VAL A 313 -15.79 -6.81 2.53
CA VAL A 313 -15.22 -7.46 3.73
C VAL A 313 -15.74 -8.90 3.87
N GLU A 314 -17.06 -9.10 3.76
CA GLU A 314 -17.69 -10.42 3.88
C GLU A 314 -17.17 -11.39 2.80
N LEU A 315 -17.08 -10.92 1.56
CA LEU A 315 -16.54 -11.69 0.44
C LEU A 315 -15.06 -12.06 0.65
N LEU A 316 -14.24 -11.12 1.14
CA LEU A 316 -12.82 -11.37 1.39
C LEU A 316 -12.62 -12.40 2.49
N ILE A 317 -13.32 -12.28 3.62
CA ILE A 317 -13.24 -13.23 4.73
C ILE A 317 -13.66 -14.63 4.26
N TYR A 318 -14.82 -14.73 3.60
CA TYR A 318 -15.31 -16.00 3.06
C TYR A 318 -14.29 -16.64 2.11
N THR A 319 -13.79 -15.88 1.14
CA THR A 319 -12.84 -16.38 0.13
C THR A 319 -11.55 -16.86 0.78
N CYS A 320 -10.95 -16.07 1.68
CA CYS A 320 -9.74 -16.44 2.39
C CYS A 320 -9.90 -17.72 3.20
N HIS A 321 -10.94 -17.80 4.05
CA HIS A 321 -11.13 -18.94 4.95
C HIS A 321 -11.48 -20.22 4.18
N LYS A 322 -12.27 -20.11 3.10
CA LYS A 322 -12.51 -21.22 2.16
C LYS A 322 -11.20 -21.84 1.68
N ARG A 323 -10.20 -21.00 1.37
CA ARG A 323 -8.90 -21.41 0.84
C ARG A 323 -7.82 -21.64 1.90
N GLY A 324 -8.14 -21.55 3.19
CA GLY A 324 -7.19 -21.75 4.27
C GLY A 324 -6.16 -20.61 4.41
N ALA A 325 -6.52 -19.41 3.99
CA ALA A 325 -5.65 -18.24 3.97
C ALA A 325 -6.12 -17.17 4.97
N HIS A 326 -5.21 -16.28 5.41
CA HIS A 326 -5.57 -15.17 6.30
C HIS A 326 -6.47 -14.14 5.60
N ALA A 327 -7.49 -13.65 6.29
CA ALA A 327 -8.29 -12.48 5.98
C ALA A 327 -7.91 -11.32 6.92
N MET A 328 -7.05 -10.40 6.44
CA MET A 328 -6.57 -9.28 7.25
C MET A 328 -7.51 -8.07 7.16
N GLY A 329 -7.79 -7.44 8.30
CA GLY A 329 -8.57 -6.21 8.42
C GLY A 329 -7.80 -4.94 8.06
N GLY A 330 -8.44 -3.78 8.24
CA GLY A 330 -7.95 -2.48 7.76
C GLY A 330 -7.06 -1.72 8.74
N MET A 331 -6.67 -0.52 8.33
CA MET A 331 -5.78 0.38 9.09
C MET A 331 -6.52 1.19 10.17
N ALA A 332 -5.94 1.28 11.37
CA ALA A 332 -6.15 2.38 12.30
C ALA A 332 -4.93 3.31 12.33
N ALA A 333 -5.08 4.49 11.72
CA ALA A 333 -4.00 5.46 11.53
C ALA A 333 -3.87 6.47 12.68
N GLN A 334 -4.68 6.37 13.73
CA GLN A 334 -4.74 7.35 14.81
C GLN A 334 -3.41 7.47 15.57
N ILE A 335 -3.00 8.71 15.82
CA ILE A 335 -1.88 9.07 16.68
C ILE A 335 -2.45 9.49 18.04
N PRO A 336 -2.05 8.86 19.16
CA PRO A 336 -2.50 9.26 20.49
C PRO A 336 -2.30 10.76 20.77
N ILE A 337 -3.36 11.43 21.21
CA ILE A 337 -3.42 12.87 21.41
C ILE A 337 -2.98 13.18 22.85
N LYS A 338 -1.78 13.73 23.03
CA LYS A 338 -1.20 13.95 24.37
C LYS A 338 -1.74 15.16 25.12
N ASN A 339 -2.25 16.15 24.38
CA ASN A 339 -2.59 17.47 24.94
C ASN A 339 -4.11 17.68 25.08
N ASN A 340 -4.92 16.64 24.86
CA ASN A 340 -6.37 16.68 24.99
C ASN A 340 -6.89 15.27 25.30
N GLU A 341 -7.13 14.99 26.58
CA GLU A 341 -7.52 13.67 27.07
C GLU A 341 -8.88 13.23 26.55
N ASP A 342 -9.87 14.13 26.50
CA ASP A 342 -11.21 13.82 26.00
C ASP A 342 -11.19 13.45 24.51
N ALA A 343 -10.51 14.25 23.70
CA ALA A 343 -10.34 13.95 22.27
C ALA A 343 -9.58 12.64 22.06
N ASN A 344 -8.56 12.36 22.89
CA ASN A 344 -7.84 11.11 22.85
C ASN A 344 -8.75 9.93 23.18
N LEU A 345 -9.55 10.03 24.24
CA LEU A 345 -10.47 8.97 24.66
C LEU A 345 -11.49 8.63 23.57
N ILE A 346 -12.08 9.66 22.94
CA ILE A 346 -13.00 9.48 21.80
C ILE A 346 -12.30 8.77 20.64
N ALA A 347 -11.10 9.22 20.25
CA ALA A 347 -10.35 8.62 19.16
C ALA A 347 -9.95 7.16 19.44
N MET A 348 -9.47 6.86 20.65
CA MET A 348 -9.06 5.51 21.05
C MET A 348 -10.26 4.56 21.17
N ASN A 349 -11.42 5.04 21.66
CA ASN A 349 -12.65 4.24 21.70
C ASN A 349 -13.13 3.88 20.30
N LYS A 350 -13.07 4.83 19.35
CA LYS A 350 -13.40 4.55 17.95
C LYS A 350 -12.49 3.46 17.35
N VAL A 351 -11.17 3.53 17.62
CA VAL A 351 -10.23 2.47 17.21
C VAL A 351 -10.64 1.12 17.81
N LYS A 352 -10.95 1.08 19.12
CA LYS A 352 -11.37 -0.14 19.80
C LYS A 352 -12.63 -0.76 19.17
N GLU A 353 -13.65 0.06 18.92
CA GLU A 353 -14.91 -0.37 18.29
C GLU A 353 -14.69 -0.89 16.87
N ASP A 354 -13.92 -0.15 16.06
CA ASP A 354 -13.57 -0.57 14.70
C ASP A 354 -12.84 -1.91 14.68
N LYS A 355 -11.85 -2.10 15.57
CA LYS A 355 -11.09 -3.36 15.65
C LYS A 355 -11.91 -4.51 16.20
N LYS A 356 -12.81 -4.24 17.14
CA LYS A 356 -13.74 -5.26 17.64
C LYS A 356 -14.66 -5.73 16.51
N ARG A 357 -15.20 -4.80 15.71
CA ARG A 357 -16.03 -5.13 14.54
C ARG A 357 -15.31 -6.05 13.56
N GLU A 358 -14.05 -5.75 13.25
CA GLU A 358 -13.23 -6.59 12.37
C GLU A 358 -13.05 -8.01 12.93
N ALA A 359 -12.66 -8.13 14.20
CA ALA A 359 -12.48 -9.42 14.87
C ALA A 359 -13.79 -10.23 14.91
N ASP A 360 -14.90 -9.60 15.27
CA ASP A 360 -16.23 -10.22 15.33
C ASP A 360 -16.69 -10.73 13.95
N SER A 361 -16.36 -9.99 12.87
CA SER A 361 -16.72 -10.34 11.50
C SER A 361 -16.00 -11.58 10.99
N GLY A 362 -14.79 -11.86 11.49
CA GLY A 362 -14.01 -13.03 11.09
C GLY A 362 -12.57 -12.72 10.67
N HIS A 363 -12.12 -11.47 10.70
CA HIS A 363 -10.73 -11.17 10.35
C HIS A 363 -9.73 -11.88 11.28
N ASP A 364 -8.60 -12.33 10.73
CA ASP A 364 -7.54 -13.00 11.49
C ASP A 364 -6.57 -12.03 12.18
N GLY A 365 -6.61 -10.77 11.75
CA GLY A 365 -5.79 -9.70 12.31
C GLY A 365 -6.11 -8.36 11.70
N THR A 366 -5.41 -7.32 12.16
CA THR A 366 -5.66 -5.92 11.77
C THR A 366 -4.39 -5.09 11.68
N TRP A 367 -4.50 -3.89 11.10
CA TRP A 367 -3.40 -2.94 10.97
C TRP A 367 -3.51 -1.73 11.90
N ILE A 368 -2.34 -1.29 12.37
CA ILE A 368 -2.12 -0.02 13.06
C ILE A 368 -0.92 0.72 12.47
N ALA A 369 -0.93 2.06 12.52
CA ALA A 369 0.20 2.88 12.05
C ALA A 369 1.09 3.41 13.20
N HIS A 370 0.65 3.27 14.45
CA HIS A 370 1.37 3.82 15.61
C HIS A 370 1.48 2.81 16.76
N PRO A 371 2.67 2.61 17.36
CA PRO A 371 2.89 1.62 18.43
C PRO A 371 1.95 1.74 19.63
N GLY A 372 1.50 2.97 19.93
CA GLY A 372 0.56 3.26 21.01
C GLY A 372 -0.83 2.62 20.84
N LEU A 373 -1.18 2.14 19.64
CA LEU A 373 -2.45 1.44 19.39
C LEU A 373 -2.34 -0.08 19.58
N GLY A 374 -1.12 -0.62 19.78
CA GLY A 374 -0.86 -2.06 19.83
C GLY A 374 -1.73 -2.80 20.85
N GLN A 375 -1.79 -2.31 22.08
CA GLN A 375 -2.58 -2.96 23.13
C GLN A 375 -4.08 -2.88 22.85
N ILE A 376 -4.59 -1.74 22.38
CA ILE A 376 -6.02 -1.56 22.04
C ILE A 376 -6.45 -2.57 20.97
N ALA A 377 -5.65 -2.72 19.92
CA ALA A 377 -5.93 -3.67 18.86
C ALA A 377 -5.79 -5.13 19.33
N LEU A 378 -4.79 -5.45 20.16
CA LEU A 378 -4.62 -6.79 20.73
C LEU A 378 -5.81 -7.19 21.61
N ASP A 379 -6.29 -6.26 22.44
CA ASP A 379 -7.45 -6.49 23.33
C ASP A 379 -8.72 -6.71 22.50
N ALA A 380 -8.92 -5.94 21.42
CA ALA A 380 -10.06 -6.11 20.52
C ALA A 380 -10.06 -7.49 19.84
N PHE A 381 -8.89 -7.99 19.43
CA PHE A 381 -8.72 -9.34 18.86
C PHE A 381 -8.58 -10.44 19.95
N GLY A 382 -8.75 -10.10 21.23
CA GLY A 382 -8.78 -11.05 22.34
C GLY A 382 -9.97 -12.02 22.29
N VAL A 383 -10.98 -11.74 21.45
CA VAL A 383 -12.12 -12.64 21.18
C VAL A 383 -11.71 -13.91 20.42
N MET A 384 -10.54 -13.91 19.75
CA MET A 384 -10.04 -15.08 19.03
C MET A 384 -9.60 -16.18 20.01
N GLN A 385 -10.16 -17.38 19.86
CA GLN A 385 -9.79 -18.54 20.68
C GLN A 385 -8.44 -19.16 20.28
N ASN A 386 -8.05 -19.03 19.01
CA ASN A 386 -6.83 -19.59 18.44
C ASN A 386 -5.89 -18.48 17.94
N LYS A 387 -4.77 -18.88 17.30
CA LYS A 387 -3.82 -17.95 16.67
C LYS A 387 -4.45 -17.14 15.52
N ASN A 388 -5.48 -17.69 14.88
CA ASN A 388 -6.23 -17.12 13.76
C ASN A 388 -7.68 -17.64 13.80
N GLN A 389 -8.53 -17.16 12.89
CA GLN A 389 -9.92 -17.53 12.67
C GLN A 389 -10.13 -18.28 11.34
N ILE A 390 -9.08 -18.75 10.67
CA ILE A 390 -9.14 -19.43 9.36
C ILE A 390 -10.12 -20.61 9.34
N ASP A 391 -10.20 -21.37 10.44
CA ASP A 391 -11.12 -22.51 10.57
C ASP A 391 -12.59 -22.09 10.78
N ARG A 392 -12.85 -20.80 11.01
CA ARG A 392 -14.19 -20.20 11.01
C ARG A 392 -14.62 -19.94 9.57
N VAL A 393 -14.86 -21.01 8.82
CA VAL A 393 -15.39 -20.91 7.45
C VAL A 393 -16.84 -20.44 7.53
N LEU A 394 -17.10 -19.23 7.04
CA LEU A 394 -18.44 -18.65 6.99
C LEU A 394 -19.25 -19.29 5.85
N ASN A 395 -20.57 -19.21 5.93
CA ASN A 395 -21.44 -19.53 4.78
C ASN A 395 -21.12 -18.57 3.63
N ASN A 396 -21.33 -19.02 2.38
CA ASN A 396 -21.21 -18.16 1.22
C ASN A 396 -22.14 -16.93 1.40
N PRO A 397 -21.61 -15.70 1.37
CA PRO A 397 -22.43 -14.50 1.54
C PRO A 397 -23.28 -14.15 0.31
N ASP A 398 -23.20 -14.92 -0.79
CA ASP A 398 -23.96 -14.73 -2.04
C ASP A 398 -23.83 -13.31 -2.62
N ILE A 399 -22.66 -12.68 -2.43
CA ILE A 399 -22.33 -11.35 -2.91
C ILE A 399 -22.30 -11.34 -4.44
N VAL A 400 -23.08 -10.46 -5.05
CA VAL A 400 -23.11 -10.27 -6.51
C VAL A 400 -22.43 -8.97 -6.92
N GLN A 401 -22.26 -8.76 -8.22
CA GLN A 401 -21.66 -7.53 -8.76
C GLN A 401 -22.29 -6.25 -8.21
N ALA A 402 -23.62 -6.21 -8.13
CA ALA A 402 -24.33 -5.02 -7.68
C ALA A 402 -23.98 -4.61 -6.25
N ASP A 403 -23.64 -5.57 -5.38
CA ASP A 403 -23.28 -5.29 -3.99
C ASP A 403 -21.95 -4.55 -3.90
N LEU A 404 -20.92 -5.02 -4.61
CA LEU A 404 -19.59 -4.40 -4.64
C LEU A 404 -19.58 -3.05 -5.36
N LEU A 405 -20.56 -2.77 -6.22
CA LEU A 405 -20.67 -1.54 -7.00
C LEU A 405 -21.67 -0.53 -6.42
N LYS A 406 -22.35 -0.85 -5.32
CA LYS A 406 -23.39 0.02 -4.74
C LYS A 406 -22.78 1.27 -4.11
N VAL A 407 -23.01 2.42 -4.74
CA VAL A 407 -22.62 3.73 -4.20
C VAL A 407 -23.37 4.01 -2.89
N PRO A 408 -22.67 4.40 -1.81
CA PRO A 408 -23.32 4.77 -0.56
C PRO A 408 -23.98 6.15 -0.63
N ASP A 409 -25.09 6.31 0.07
CA ASP A 409 -25.67 7.63 0.37
C ASP A 409 -24.75 8.42 1.29
N GLY A 410 -24.73 9.74 1.12
CA GLY A 410 -24.00 10.68 1.96
C GLY A 410 -23.93 12.06 1.32
N ASP A 411 -23.40 13.03 2.06
CA ASP A 411 -23.29 14.40 1.60
C ASP A 411 -21.91 14.70 0.98
N ILE A 412 -21.88 15.68 0.06
CA ILE A 412 -20.65 16.33 -0.41
C ILE A 412 -20.67 17.73 0.17
N THR A 413 -19.66 18.07 0.98
CA THR A 413 -19.67 19.33 1.75
C THR A 413 -18.47 20.22 1.43
N TYR A 414 -18.58 21.53 1.67
CA TYR A 414 -17.42 22.42 1.58
C TYR A 414 -16.36 22.10 2.63
N ALA A 415 -16.76 21.55 3.78
CA ALA A 415 -15.81 21.06 4.78
C ALA A 415 -14.98 19.89 4.24
N GLY A 416 -15.60 18.92 3.58
CA GLY A 416 -14.93 17.79 2.92
C GLY A 416 -13.98 18.25 1.80
N VAL A 417 -14.40 19.22 0.98
CA VAL A 417 -13.55 19.85 -0.05
C VAL A 417 -12.30 20.46 0.57
N ARG A 418 -12.45 21.28 1.62
CA ARG A 418 -11.33 21.95 2.30
C ARG A 418 -10.40 20.96 3.00
N GLU A 419 -10.95 19.94 3.65
CA GLU A 419 -10.17 18.88 4.27
C GLU A 419 -9.28 18.17 3.23
N ASN A 420 -9.84 17.78 2.09
CA ASN A 420 -9.11 17.13 1.01
C ASN A 420 -7.99 18.02 0.45
N ILE A 421 -8.24 19.33 0.28
CA ILE A 421 -7.21 20.29 -0.15
C ILE A 421 -6.07 20.35 0.87
N LYS A 422 -6.43 20.55 2.15
CA LYS A 422 -5.47 20.78 3.23
C LYS A 422 -4.58 19.57 3.52
N VAL A 423 -5.16 18.37 3.54
CA VAL A 423 -4.44 17.11 3.75
C VAL A 423 -3.61 16.77 2.50
N GLY A 424 -4.20 16.85 1.32
CA GLY A 424 -3.54 16.51 0.06
C GLY A 424 -2.29 17.36 -0.20
N ILE A 425 -2.36 18.68 -0.03
CA ILE A 425 -1.22 19.58 -0.23
C ILE A 425 -0.09 19.30 0.77
N GLN A 426 -0.41 19.16 2.06
CA GLN A 426 0.62 18.91 3.09
C GLN A 426 1.28 17.54 2.93
N TYR A 427 0.52 16.52 2.53
CA TYR A 427 1.09 15.22 2.23
C TYR A 427 2.05 15.28 1.05
N VAL A 428 1.62 15.87 -0.09
CA VAL A 428 2.47 16.00 -1.28
C VAL A 428 3.73 16.80 -0.97
N GLU A 429 3.63 17.86 -0.16
CA GLU A 429 4.80 18.64 0.26
C GLU A 429 5.81 17.81 1.05
N ALA A 430 5.35 17.03 2.03
CA ALA A 430 6.21 16.16 2.82
C ALA A 430 6.83 15.05 1.95
N TRP A 431 6.05 14.47 1.05
CA TRP A 431 6.50 13.44 0.11
C TRP A 431 7.61 13.96 -0.81
N LEU A 432 7.47 15.18 -1.34
CA LEU A 432 8.49 15.86 -2.15
C LEU A 432 9.78 16.18 -1.37
N ARG A 433 9.72 16.14 -0.03
CA ARG A 433 10.88 16.29 0.86
C ARG A 433 11.47 14.95 1.30
N GLY A 434 10.99 13.84 0.77
CA GLY A 434 11.47 12.50 1.10
C GLY A 434 10.75 11.84 2.28
N ASN A 435 9.62 12.38 2.76
CA ASN A 435 8.83 11.75 3.83
C ASN A 435 7.44 11.30 3.32
N GLY A 436 7.22 9.99 3.21
CA GLY A 436 5.94 9.41 2.79
C GLY A 436 4.99 9.03 3.92
N CYS A 437 5.43 9.10 5.19
CA CYS A 437 4.66 8.72 6.37
C CYS A 437 4.49 9.97 7.24
N VAL A 438 3.33 10.62 7.12
CA VAL A 438 3.17 12.02 7.52
C VAL A 438 2.13 12.16 8.63
N PRO A 439 2.51 12.64 9.83
CA PRO A 439 1.53 12.94 10.86
C PRO A 439 0.77 14.23 10.49
N LEU A 440 -0.51 14.11 10.14
CA LEU A 440 -1.40 15.23 9.83
C LEU A 440 -2.67 15.10 10.68
N TYR A 441 -2.99 16.14 11.46
CA TYR A 441 -4.23 16.21 12.24
C TYR A 441 -4.52 14.96 13.11
N ASN A 442 -3.47 14.45 13.78
CA ASN A 442 -3.49 13.24 14.63
C ASN A 442 -3.74 11.93 13.88
N LEU A 443 -3.54 11.89 12.57
CA LEU A 443 -3.52 10.68 11.75
C LEU A 443 -2.13 10.51 11.12
N MET A 444 -1.68 9.27 11.00
CA MET A 444 -0.48 8.92 10.26
C MET A 444 -0.87 8.62 8.81
N GLU A 445 -0.67 9.60 7.94
CA GLU A 445 -1.11 9.54 6.54
C GLU A 445 -0.02 8.99 5.61
N ASP A 446 -0.46 8.26 4.59
CA ASP A 446 0.34 7.74 3.48
C ASP A 446 -0.22 8.24 2.13
N ALA A 447 0.33 7.75 1.02
CA ALA A 447 -0.02 8.27 -0.30
C ALA A 447 -1.49 8.01 -0.66
N ALA A 448 -2.09 6.92 -0.19
CA ALA A 448 -3.48 6.60 -0.43
C ALA A 448 -4.43 7.70 0.08
N THR A 449 -4.10 8.36 1.21
CA THR A 449 -4.89 9.50 1.71
C THR A 449 -4.85 10.68 0.74
N ALA A 450 -3.70 11.02 0.18
CA ALA A 450 -3.58 12.08 -0.82
C ALA A 450 -4.24 11.69 -2.16
N GLU A 451 -4.18 10.42 -2.54
CA GLU A 451 -4.86 9.87 -3.72
C GLU A 451 -6.37 10.03 -3.63
N ILE A 452 -7.00 9.57 -2.53
CA ILE A 452 -8.44 9.73 -2.36
C ILE A 452 -8.83 11.21 -2.28
N SER A 453 -8.03 12.03 -1.60
CA SER A 453 -8.29 13.47 -1.49
C SER A 453 -8.33 14.15 -2.86
N ARG A 454 -7.33 13.93 -3.73
CA ARG A 454 -7.37 14.50 -5.08
C ARG A 454 -8.45 13.85 -5.95
N ALA A 455 -8.75 12.57 -5.76
CA ALA A 455 -9.69 11.84 -6.60
C ALA A 455 -11.12 12.32 -6.38
N GLN A 456 -11.50 12.59 -5.13
CA GLN A 456 -12.79 13.20 -4.81
C GLN A 456 -12.91 14.60 -5.39
N LEU A 457 -11.91 15.46 -5.18
CA LEU A 457 -11.90 16.82 -5.72
C LEU A 457 -12.01 16.81 -7.25
N TRP A 458 -11.27 15.92 -7.93
CA TRP A 458 -11.37 15.72 -9.37
C TRP A 458 -12.78 15.27 -9.76
N GLN A 459 -13.33 14.25 -9.08
CA GLN A 459 -14.64 13.67 -9.42
C GLN A 459 -15.76 14.70 -9.27
N TRP A 460 -15.76 15.44 -8.17
CA TRP A 460 -16.75 16.47 -7.87
C TRP A 460 -16.69 17.61 -8.87
N LEU A 461 -15.48 18.09 -9.20
CA LEU A 461 -15.28 19.14 -10.19
C LEU A 461 -15.76 18.72 -11.59
N HIS A 462 -15.42 17.50 -12.03
CA HIS A 462 -15.74 17.02 -13.37
C HIS A 462 -17.20 16.56 -13.54
N ASN A 463 -17.86 16.20 -12.44
CA ASN A 463 -19.27 15.80 -12.48
C ASN A 463 -20.24 16.98 -12.32
N ASN A 464 -19.73 18.18 -12.01
CA ASN A 464 -20.50 19.38 -11.68
C ASN A 464 -21.47 19.11 -10.51
N VAL A 465 -20.96 18.53 -9.43
CA VAL A 465 -21.79 18.21 -8.24
C VAL A 465 -22.32 19.50 -7.62
N ILE A 466 -23.50 19.39 -6.98
CA ILE A 466 -24.10 20.49 -6.25
C ILE A 466 -23.71 20.36 -4.77
N ILE A 467 -23.07 21.39 -4.23
CA ILE A 467 -22.70 21.50 -2.81
C ILE A 467 -23.47 22.70 -2.26
N GLU A 468 -24.32 22.45 -1.26
CA GLU A 468 -25.10 23.50 -0.58
C GLU A 468 -25.84 24.44 -1.58
N GLY A 469 -26.46 23.84 -2.61
CA GLY A 469 -27.25 24.56 -3.62
C GLY A 469 -26.45 25.19 -4.78
N ASN A 470 -25.12 25.10 -4.78
CA ASN A 470 -24.27 25.68 -5.83
C ASN A 470 -23.44 24.61 -6.54
N ALA A 471 -23.24 24.76 -7.85
CA ALA A 471 -22.36 23.87 -8.60
C ALA A 471 -20.89 24.12 -8.21
N PHE A 472 -20.20 23.06 -7.80
CA PHE A 472 -18.77 23.12 -7.50
C PHE A 472 -17.98 23.37 -8.79
N CYS A 473 -17.19 24.45 -8.83
CA CYS A 473 -16.48 24.89 -10.03
C CYS A 473 -15.01 25.24 -9.75
N GLU A 474 -14.23 25.43 -10.82
CA GLU A 474 -12.78 25.67 -10.71
C GLU A 474 -12.44 26.96 -9.95
N ASN A 475 -13.23 28.02 -10.11
CA ASN A 475 -13.01 29.28 -9.39
C ASN A 475 -13.14 29.08 -7.89
N GLN A 476 -14.20 28.39 -7.47
CA GLN A 476 -14.43 28.07 -6.05
C GLN A 476 -13.34 27.17 -5.49
N PHE A 477 -12.88 26.17 -6.26
CA PHE A 477 -11.74 25.34 -5.88
C PHE A 477 -10.47 26.19 -5.67
N ASN A 478 -10.16 27.13 -6.57
CA ASN A 478 -8.99 28.00 -6.45
C ASN A 478 -9.06 28.89 -5.20
N ASP A 479 -10.23 29.46 -4.90
CA ASP A 479 -10.43 30.28 -3.71
C ASP A 479 -10.20 29.47 -2.44
N PHE A 480 -10.67 28.22 -2.40
CA PHE A 480 -10.39 27.31 -1.28
C PHE A 480 -8.92 26.93 -1.18
N VAL A 481 -8.23 26.70 -2.30
CA VAL A 481 -6.77 26.43 -2.28
C VAL A 481 -6.03 27.62 -1.68
N VAL A 482 -6.36 28.86 -2.06
CA VAL A 482 -5.72 30.06 -1.51
C VAL A 482 -5.97 30.19 -0.01
N ASP A 483 -7.21 30.01 0.43
CA ASP A 483 -7.59 30.12 1.84
C ASP A 483 -6.93 29.02 2.69
N GLU A 484 -6.96 27.76 2.25
CA GLU A 484 -6.32 26.66 2.98
C GLU A 484 -4.79 26.80 3.00
N CYS A 485 -4.14 27.28 1.92
CA CYS A 485 -2.71 27.59 1.94
C CYS A 485 -2.37 28.68 2.97
N SER A 486 -3.22 29.70 3.10
CA SER A 486 -3.06 30.75 4.12
C SER A 486 -3.15 30.19 5.53
N LYS A 487 -4.13 29.31 5.80
CA LYS A 487 -4.28 28.63 7.10
C LYS A 487 -3.09 27.72 7.40
N ILE A 488 -2.66 26.89 6.44
CA ILE A 488 -1.48 26.03 6.59
C ILE A 488 -0.25 26.89 6.96
N ARG A 489 -0.05 28.02 6.28
CA ARG A 489 1.06 28.94 6.55
C ARG A 489 1.01 29.52 7.96
N GLN A 490 -0.18 29.83 8.48
CA GLN A 490 -0.37 30.26 9.87
C GLN A 490 -0.09 29.12 10.86
N GLU A 491 -0.57 27.90 10.57
CA GLU A 491 -0.40 26.71 11.42
C GLU A 491 1.07 26.31 11.59
N ILE A 492 1.83 26.23 10.49
CA ILE A 492 3.22 25.72 10.52
C ILE A 492 4.27 26.82 10.67
N GLY A 493 3.86 28.09 10.50
CA GLY A 493 4.71 29.26 10.55
C GLY A 493 5.43 29.59 9.23
N GLU A 494 5.69 30.88 9.06
CA GLU A 494 6.27 31.50 7.85
C GLU A 494 7.55 30.83 7.35
N SER A 495 8.49 30.58 8.28
CA SER A 495 9.80 30.02 7.94
C SER A 495 9.69 28.59 7.41
N ARG A 496 8.82 27.76 8.01
CA ARG A 496 8.63 26.38 7.56
C ARG A 496 7.93 26.31 6.21
N TYR A 497 6.95 27.19 5.98
CA TYR A 497 6.25 27.28 4.71
C TYR A 497 7.21 27.68 3.58
N LYS A 498 7.97 28.78 3.75
CA LYS A 498 8.93 29.28 2.75
C LYS A 498 10.07 28.31 2.44
N ASN A 499 10.59 27.62 3.45
CA ASN A 499 11.67 26.65 3.26
C ASN A 499 11.17 25.25 2.83
N GLY A 500 9.86 25.11 2.65
CA GLY A 500 9.22 23.87 2.21
C GLY A 500 9.17 23.71 0.69
N LYS A 501 8.39 22.72 0.26
CA LYS A 501 8.04 22.48 -1.15
C LYS A 501 6.59 22.86 -1.46
N PHE A 502 5.97 23.74 -0.65
CA PHE A 502 4.55 24.06 -0.74
C PHE A 502 4.15 24.59 -2.12
N ASP A 503 4.90 25.51 -2.71
CA ASP A 503 4.56 26.05 -4.04
C ASP A 503 4.50 24.95 -5.11
N LEU A 504 5.44 24.00 -5.08
CA LEU A 504 5.44 22.86 -5.99
C LEU A 504 4.30 21.87 -5.67
N ALA A 505 4.05 21.62 -4.38
CA ALA A 505 2.97 20.73 -3.94
C ALA A 505 1.60 21.25 -4.36
N VAL A 506 1.32 22.54 -4.12
CA VAL A 506 0.09 23.23 -4.53
C VAL A 506 -0.09 23.15 -6.04
N LYS A 507 0.98 23.43 -6.80
CA LYS A 507 0.96 23.35 -8.26
C LYS A 507 0.60 21.95 -8.74
N LEU A 508 1.34 20.93 -8.31
CA LEU A 508 1.12 19.55 -8.75
C LEU A 508 -0.27 19.04 -8.36
N PHE A 509 -0.67 19.27 -7.11
CA PHE A 509 -1.97 18.83 -6.60
C PHE A 509 -3.12 19.47 -7.38
N SER A 510 -3.06 20.78 -7.61
CA SER A 510 -4.09 21.52 -8.35
C SER A 510 -4.14 21.12 -9.83
N GLU A 511 -2.99 20.94 -10.48
CA GLU A 511 -2.92 20.51 -11.89
C GLU A 511 -3.58 19.14 -12.10
N MET A 512 -3.33 18.17 -11.22
CA MET A 512 -3.94 16.84 -11.31
C MET A 512 -5.46 16.87 -11.13
N ILE A 513 -5.99 17.79 -10.32
CA ILE A 513 -7.43 17.92 -10.07
C ILE A 513 -8.15 18.57 -11.23
N LYS A 514 -7.51 19.51 -11.94
CA LYS A 514 -8.11 20.28 -13.04
C LYS A 514 -8.00 19.62 -14.41
N LYS A 515 -7.13 18.63 -14.56
CA LYS A 515 -6.89 17.94 -15.83
C LYS A 515 -8.10 17.12 -16.24
N ASN A 516 -8.54 17.25 -17.51
CA ASN A 516 -9.65 16.48 -18.09
C ASN A 516 -9.46 14.96 -17.99
N ASP A 517 -8.21 14.50 -18.12
CA ASP A 517 -7.85 13.11 -17.95
C ASP A 517 -7.31 12.87 -16.54
N PHE A 518 -7.84 11.84 -15.89
CA PHE A 518 -7.43 11.44 -14.55
C PHE A 518 -6.04 10.79 -14.58
N ASP A 519 -5.07 11.38 -13.89
CA ASP A 519 -3.76 10.76 -13.68
C ASP A 519 -3.89 9.50 -12.82
N GLU A 520 -3.30 8.38 -13.26
CA GLU A 520 -3.53 7.07 -12.64
C GLU A 520 -3.10 7.01 -11.18
N PHE A 521 -1.98 7.68 -10.85
CA PHE A 521 -1.42 7.82 -9.52
C PHE A 521 -0.69 9.17 -9.41
N LEU A 522 -0.81 9.86 -8.28
CA LEU A 522 -0.12 11.12 -7.97
C LEU A 522 1.40 10.95 -7.90
N THR A 523 1.85 9.76 -7.54
CA THR A 523 3.27 9.44 -7.39
C THR A 523 4.00 9.51 -8.73
N LEU A 524 3.35 9.23 -9.85
CA LEU A 524 3.97 9.28 -11.19
C LEU A 524 4.42 10.69 -11.60
N PRO A 525 3.58 11.74 -11.59
CA PRO A 525 4.05 13.10 -11.85
C PRO A 525 4.97 13.61 -10.74
N ALA A 526 4.70 13.32 -9.47
CA ALA A 526 5.50 13.80 -8.35
C ALA A 526 6.93 13.20 -8.33
N TYR A 527 7.10 11.94 -8.75
CA TYR A 527 8.39 11.25 -8.76
C TYR A 527 9.42 11.91 -9.69
N LYS A 528 8.99 12.73 -10.65
CA LYS A 528 9.90 13.51 -11.51
C LYS A 528 10.74 14.52 -10.71
N PHE A 529 10.29 14.91 -9.52
CA PHE A 529 10.89 15.99 -8.72
C PHE A 529 11.77 15.52 -7.55
N ILE A 530 11.90 14.20 -7.33
CA ILE A 530 12.68 13.64 -6.20
C ILE A 530 13.76 12.65 -6.59
#